data_AF-A0A9D2FXB5-F1
#
_entry.id   AF-A0A9D2FXB5-F1
#
_cell.length_a   1.000
_cell.length_b   1.000
_cell.length_c   1.000
_cell.angle_alpha   90.00
_cell.angle_beta   90.00
_cell.angle_gamma   90.00
#
_symmetry.space_group_name_H-M   'P 1'
#
loop_
_entity.id
_entity.type
_entity.pdbx_description
1 polymer ?
#
loop_
_entity_poly.entity_id
_entity_poly.type
_entity_poly.pdbx_seq_one_letter_code
_entity_poly.pdbx_strand_id
1 'polypeptide(L)'
;MFEHLLAAGLYGFHSDMVEDWSMSMICVSQEMREDMKPTRVKYYADRILTNSVSVTPKVHVFKLLDMNFFVDYDKCANAQTEEECLRVLAQEFMHLIETMTYPVVLRKTFDRKAFEQCVRDILTEHGLLDAQ
;
A
#
# COMPACT_ATOMS: atom_id res chain seq x y z
N MET A 1 4.97 -12.11 -0.06
CA MET A 1 3.67 -12.80 0.08
C MET A 1 2.50 -11.81 0.05
N PHE A 2 2.31 -10.94 1.04
CA PHE A 2 1.20 -9.95 1.04
C PHE A 2 1.21 -9.03 -0.21
N GLU A 3 2.39 -8.55 -0.60
CA GLU A 3 2.55 -7.77 -1.84
C GLU A 3 2.18 -8.54 -3.11
N HIS A 4 2.50 -9.84 -3.16
CA HIS A 4 2.16 -10.65 -4.33
C HIS A 4 0.65 -10.90 -4.42
N LEU A 5 -0.02 -11.06 -3.28
CA LEU A 5 -1.48 -11.18 -3.19
C LEU A 5 -2.17 -9.93 -3.74
N LEU A 6 -1.74 -8.75 -3.28
CA LEU A 6 -2.28 -7.49 -3.78
C LEU A 6 -1.91 -7.23 -5.24
N ALA A 7 -0.67 -7.52 -5.67
CA ALA A 7 -0.21 -7.40 -7.06
C ALA A 7 -1.09 -8.21 -8.02
N ALA A 8 -1.42 -9.45 -7.65
CA ALA A 8 -2.28 -10.30 -8.46
C ALA A 8 -3.70 -9.74 -8.59
N GLY A 9 -4.29 -9.28 -7.47
CA GLY A 9 -5.66 -8.75 -7.47
C GLY A 9 -5.79 -7.39 -8.16
N LEU A 10 -4.84 -6.49 -7.92
CA LEU A 10 -4.85 -5.14 -8.48
C LEU A 10 -4.47 -5.07 -9.96
N TYR A 11 -3.96 -6.16 -10.54
CA TYR A 11 -3.74 -6.25 -11.99
C TYR A 11 -5.01 -5.97 -12.80
N GLY A 12 -6.19 -6.29 -12.25
CA GLY A 12 -7.49 -6.01 -12.88
C GLY A 12 -8.00 -4.57 -12.69
N PHE A 13 -7.36 -3.75 -11.86
CA PHE A 13 -7.78 -2.37 -11.64
C PHE A 13 -7.18 -1.45 -12.70
N HIS A 14 -8.04 -0.81 -13.51
CA HIS A 14 -7.62 0.09 -14.57
C HIS A 14 -7.83 1.56 -14.19
N SER A 15 -6.80 2.37 -14.41
CA SER A 15 -6.83 3.82 -14.19
C SER A 15 -5.96 4.54 -15.23
N ASP A 16 -6.52 5.56 -15.87
CA ASP A 16 -5.78 6.39 -16.84
C ASP A 16 -4.60 7.14 -16.19
N MET A 17 -4.70 7.38 -14.89
CA MET A 17 -3.76 8.20 -14.12
C MET A 17 -2.77 7.38 -13.31
N VAL A 18 -3.03 6.10 -13.07
CA VAL A 18 -2.17 5.22 -12.26
C VAL A 18 -2.01 3.92 -13.03
N GLU A 19 -0.84 3.73 -13.63
CA GLU A 19 -0.51 2.50 -14.38
C GLU A 19 0.22 1.48 -13.50
N ASP A 20 0.90 1.96 -12.46
CA ASP A 20 1.63 1.11 -11.53
C ASP A 20 1.47 1.62 -10.10
N TRP A 21 1.68 0.73 -9.14
CA TRP A 21 1.65 1.06 -7.73
C TRP A 21 2.78 0.34 -7.00
N SER A 22 3.29 0.99 -5.97
CA SER A 22 4.30 0.44 -5.09
C SER A 22 3.87 0.66 -3.66
N MET A 23 4.19 -0.30 -2.80
CA MET A 23 4.03 -0.13 -1.37
C MET A 23 5.29 -0.54 -0.63
N SER A 24 5.60 0.17 0.46
CA SER A 24 6.55 -0.32 1.47
C SER A 24 5.89 -0.43 2.83
N MET A 25 6.25 -1.49 3.54
CA MET A 25 5.84 -1.74 4.92
C MET A 25 6.89 -1.15 5.86
N ILE A 26 6.44 -0.32 6.81
CA ILE A 26 7.28 0.21 7.88
C ILE A 26 6.85 -0.47 9.17
N CYS A 27 7.54 -1.55 9.53
CA CYS A 27 7.25 -2.32 10.73
C CYS A 27 7.95 -1.70 11.93
N VAL A 28 7.18 -1.19 12.89
CA VAL A 28 7.68 -0.48 14.08
C VAL A 28 6.80 -0.77 15.28
N SER A 29 7.36 -0.65 16.49
CA SER A 29 6.57 -0.70 17.72
C SER A 29 5.61 0.49 17.80
N GLN A 30 4.55 0.35 18.60
CA GLN A 30 3.57 1.42 18.77
C GLN A 30 4.21 2.72 19.30
N GLU A 31 5.11 2.62 20.27
CA GLU A 31 5.83 3.77 20.84
C GLU A 31 6.60 4.54 19.77
N MET A 32 7.34 3.83 18.90
CA MET A 32 8.08 4.48 17.81
C MET A 32 7.15 5.08 16.75
N ARG A 33 6.00 4.47 16.50
CA ARG A 33 5.02 4.95 15.51
C ARG A 33 4.50 6.34 15.86
N GLU A 34 4.25 6.61 17.15
CA GLU A 34 3.74 7.91 17.63
C GLU A 34 4.71 9.06 17.34
N ASP A 35 6.01 8.80 17.39
CA ASP A 35 7.06 9.78 17.10
C ASP A 35 7.37 9.91 15.59
N MET A 36 6.86 9.00 14.77
CA MET A 36 7.07 9.02 13.32
C MET A 36 6.02 9.83 12.59
N LYS A 37 6.48 10.70 11.67
CA LYS A 37 5.58 11.40 10.76
C LYS A 37 5.04 10.42 9.72
N PRO A 38 3.73 10.38 9.47
CA PRO A 38 3.16 9.60 8.39
C PRO A 38 3.81 9.94 7.05
N THR A 39 4.34 8.92 6.39
CA THR A 39 4.90 9.10 5.05
C THR A 39 3.74 9.40 4.10
N ARG A 40 3.80 10.57 3.45
CA ARG A 40 2.75 10.95 2.49
C ARG A 40 2.82 10.03 1.28
N VAL A 41 1.65 9.61 0.82
CA VAL A 41 1.50 8.95 -0.48
C VAL A 41 2.03 9.88 -1.58
N LYS A 42 2.85 9.32 -2.45
CA LYS A 42 3.49 10.03 -3.56
C LYS A 42 2.92 9.55 -4.87
N TYR A 43 2.95 10.44 -5.84
CA TYR A 43 2.62 10.10 -7.21
C TYR A 43 3.70 10.63 -8.13
N TYR A 44 4.17 9.77 -9.03
CA TYR A 44 5.17 10.11 -10.04
C TYR A 44 4.53 9.96 -11.41
N ALA A 45 4.21 11.08 -12.06
CA ALA A 45 3.65 11.07 -13.41
C ALA A 45 4.64 10.51 -14.43
N ASP A 46 5.88 10.99 -14.39
CA ASP A 46 7.01 10.55 -15.21
C ASP A 46 8.27 11.00 -14.48
N ARG A 47 9.08 10.06 -13.99
CA ARG A 47 10.28 10.41 -13.21
C ARG A 47 11.35 9.33 -13.26
N ILE A 48 12.61 9.75 -13.30
CA ILE A 48 13.74 8.86 -13.00
C ILE A 48 14.06 8.96 -11.51
N LEU A 49 13.85 7.86 -10.79
CA LEU A 49 14.26 7.69 -9.39
C LEU A 49 15.71 7.22 -9.36
N THR A 50 16.53 7.90 -8.58
CA THR A 50 17.94 7.53 -8.37
C THR A 50 18.16 7.00 -6.98
N ASN A 51 18.74 5.80 -6.86
CA ASN A 51 19.22 5.27 -5.60
C ASN A 51 20.67 4.80 -5.79
N SER A 52 21.64 5.59 -5.30
CA SER A 52 23.08 5.32 -5.47
C SER A 52 23.56 4.05 -4.77
N VAL A 53 22.73 3.45 -3.92
CA VAL A 53 23.04 2.21 -3.18
C VAL A 53 22.38 0.99 -3.84
N SER A 54 21.55 1.19 -4.87
CA SER A 54 20.88 0.13 -5.62
C SER A 54 21.77 -0.40 -6.74
N VAL A 55 21.69 -1.72 -6.99
CA VAL A 55 22.29 -2.38 -8.18
C VAL A 55 21.72 -1.79 -9.48
N THR A 56 20.47 -1.32 -9.43
CA THR A 56 19.82 -0.55 -10.51
C THR A 56 19.69 0.90 -10.05
N PRO A 57 20.74 1.73 -10.23
CA PRO A 57 20.82 3.02 -9.57
C PRO A 57 19.87 4.08 -10.14
N LYS A 58 19.26 3.80 -11.30
CA LYS A 58 18.28 4.64 -11.96
C LYS A 58 17.11 3.79 -12.43
N VAL A 59 15.92 4.10 -11.95
CA VAL A 59 14.67 3.45 -12.36
C VAL A 59 13.74 4.53 -12.90
N HIS A 60 13.28 4.35 -14.14
CA HIS A 60 12.24 5.20 -14.71
C HIS A 60 10.89 4.68 -14.23
N VAL A 61 10.10 5.55 -13.62
CA VAL A 61 8.74 5.26 -13.17
C VAL A 61 7.78 6.18 -13.90
N PHE A 62 6.64 5.64 -14.31
CA PHE A 62 5.61 6.34 -15.04
C PHE A 62 4.26 6.05 -14.40
N LYS A 63 3.47 7.11 -14.15
CA LYS A 63 2.16 7.07 -13.46
C LYS A 63 2.15 6.14 -12.24
N LEU A 64 3.20 6.21 -11.42
CA LEU A 64 3.38 5.36 -10.24
C LEU A 64 2.72 5.99 -9.01
N LEU A 65 1.83 5.24 -8.34
CA LEU A 65 1.33 5.55 -6.99
C LEU A 65 2.20 4.84 -5.94
N ASP A 66 2.98 5.61 -5.18
CA ASP A 66 3.92 5.11 -4.17
C ASP A 66 3.36 5.33 -2.77
N MET A 67 3.10 4.22 -2.08
CA MET A 67 2.42 4.15 -0.79
C MET A 67 3.34 3.59 0.28
N ASN A 68 3.22 4.10 1.50
CA ASN A 68 3.94 3.54 2.64
C ASN A 68 2.94 3.44 3.78
N PHE A 69 2.89 2.29 4.45
CA PHE A 69 2.04 2.11 5.61
C PHE A 69 2.83 1.54 6.77
N PHE A 70 2.36 1.86 7.97
CA PHE A 70 2.92 1.32 9.19
C PHE A 70 2.29 -0.02 9.49
N VAL A 71 3.10 -0.93 9.99
CA VAL A 71 2.68 -2.21 10.50
C VAL A 71 3.01 -2.24 11.98
N ASP A 72 2.03 -2.63 12.78
CA ASP A 72 2.19 -2.83 14.21
C ASP A 72 3.10 -4.05 14.45
N TYR A 73 4.34 -3.78 14.83
CA TYR A 73 5.34 -4.82 15.07
C TYR A 73 4.88 -5.81 16.14
N ASP A 74 4.29 -5.32 17.24
CA ASP A 74 3.93 -6.16 18.37
C ASP A 74 2.80 -7.12 17.99
N LYS A 75 1.82 -6.66 17.21
CA LYS A 75 0.77 -7.55 16.68
C LYS A 75 1.33 -8.59 15.72
N CYS A 76 2.18 -8.20 14.78
CA CYS A 76 2.80 -9.14 13.83
C CYS A 76 3.75 -10.13 14.51
N ALA A 77 4.51 -9.69 15.51
CA ALA A 77 5.45 -10.53 16.24
C ALA A 77 4.75 -11.54 17.16
N ASN A 78 3.57 -11.20 17.69
CA ASN A 78 2.76 -12.07 18.53
C ASN A 78 1.78 -12.98 17.75
N ALA A 79 1.67 -12.79 16.42
CA ALA A 79 0.87 -13.65 15.56
C ALA A 79 1.39 -15.10 15.64
N GLN A 80 0.51 -16.04 15.93
CA GLN A 80 0.84 -17.46 16.07
C GLN A 80 0.87 -18.17 14.72
N THR A 81 0.24 -17.57 13.70
CA THR A 81 0.17 -18.11 12.35
C THR A 81 0.48 -17.04 11.29
N GLU A 82 0.87 -17.51 10.11
CA GLU A 82 1.07 -16.65 8.94
C GLU A 82 -0.23 -15.93 8.53
N GLU A 83 -1.37 -16.61 8.64
CA GLU A 83 -2.70 -16.05 8.38
C GLU A 83 -3.05 -14.91 9.32
N GLU A 84 -2.78 -15.05 10.63
CA GLU A 84 -2.97 -13.98 11.61
C GLU A 84 -2.12 -12.75 11.27
N CYS A 85 -0.86 -12.96 10.88
CA CYS A 85 0.02 -11.88 10.46
C CYS A 85 -0.51 -11.19 9.19
N LEU A 86 -0.98 -11.96 8.20
CA LEU A 86 -1.60 -11.41 6.99
C LEU A 86 -2.87 -10.60 7.28
N ARG A 87 -3.68 -11.00 8.26
CA ARG A 87 -4.85 -10.23 8.71
C ARG A 87 -4.45 -8.89 9.31
N VAL A 88 -3.39 -8.85 10.13
CA VAL A 88 -2.84 -7.59 10.66
C VAL A 88 -2.39 -6.68 9.51
N LEU A 89 -1.65 -7.22 8.53
CA LEU A 89 -1.22 -6.47 7.36
C LEU A 89 -2.40 -5.95 6.54
N ALA A 90 -3.42 -6.77 6.32
CA ALA A 90 -4.64 -6.40 5.61
C ALA A 90 -5.38 -5.24 6.29
N GLN A 91 -5.53 -5.30 7.62
CA GLN A 91 -6.18 -4.24 8.39
C GLN A 91 -5.41 -2.91 8.32
N GLU A 92 -4.09 -2.94 8.53
CA GLU A 92 -3.26 -1.72 8.47
C GLU A 92 -3.19 -1.14 7.05
N PHE A 93 -3.13 -2.00 6.03
CA PHE A 93 -3.14 -1.54 4.63
C PHE A 93 -4.50 -0.94 4.27
N MET A 94 -5.61 -1.59 4.63
CA MET A 94 -6.96 -1.06 4.41
C MET A 94 -7.13 0.30 5.10
N HIS A 95 -6.64 0.43 6.34
CA HIS A 95 -6.65 1.70 7.06
C HIS A 95 -5.87 2.79 6.32
N LEU A 96 -4.71 2.48 5.72
CA LEU A 96 -4.01 3.43 4.85
C LEU A 96 -4.93 3.85 3.68
N ILE A 97 -5.54 2.91 2.97
CA ILE A 97 -6.37 3.22 1.80
C ILE A 97 -7.53 4.15 2.16
N GLU A 98 -8.20 3.88 3.29
CA GLU A 98 -9.34 4.67 3.77
C GLU A 98 -8.94 6.09 4.23
N THR A 99 -7.73 6.25 4.79
CA THR A 99 -7.28 7.51 5.40
C THR A 99 -6.31 8.31 4.55
N MET A 100 -5.76 7.73 3.48
CA MET A 100 -4.70 8.38 2.73
C MET A 100 -5.17 9.65 2.01
N THR A 101 -4.37 10.70 2.16
CA THR A 101 -4.57 11.92 1.39
C THR A 101 -3.91 11.78 0.02
N TYR A 102 -4.73 11.59 -1.02
CA TYR A 102 -4.23 11.51 -2.39
C TYR A 102 -3.53 12.81 -2.84
N PRO A 103 -2.42 12.68 -3.62
CA PRO A 103 -1.78 13.79 -4.31
C PRO A 103 -2.77 14.63 -5.12
N VAL A 104 -2.57 15.94 -5.16
CA VAL A 104 -3.50 16.93 -5.76
C VAL A 104 -3.92 16.54 -7.19
N VAL A 105 -2.96 16.06 -7.98
CA VAL A 105 -3.16 15.65 -9.38
C VAL A 105 -4.11 14.46 -9.53
N LEU A 106 -4.21 13.57 -8.54
CA LEU A 106 -5.10 12.41 -8.57
C LEU A 106 -6.50 12.72 -8.03
N ARG A 107 -6.72 13.87 -7.38
CA ARG A 107 -7.93 14.07 -6.57
C ARG A 107 -9.24 14.12 -7.35
N LYS A 108 -9.18 14.44 -8.64
CA LYS A 108 -10.37 14.60 -9.49
C LYS A 108 -10.56 13.48 -10.51
N THR A 109 -9.51 12.74 -10.82
CA THR A 109 -9.45 11.84 -11.97
C THR A 109 -9.24 10.40 -11.56
N PHE A 110 -8.59 10.15 -10.43
CA PHE A 110 -8.44 8.80 -9.90
C PHE A 110 -9.71 8.38 -9.16
N ASP A 111 -10.31 7.25 -9.55
CA ASP A 111 -11.46 6.70 -8.86
C ASP A 111 -11.02 6.01 -7.56
N ARG A 112 -10.98 6.81 -6.50
CA ARG A 112 -10.58 6.37 -5.17
C ARG A 112 -11.52 5.32 -4.61
N LYS A 113 -12.83 5.45 -4.88
CA LYS A 113 -13.83 4.53 -4.33
C LYS A 113 -13.73 3.18 -5.02
N ALA A 114 -13.56 3.17 -6.34
CA ALA A 114 -13.32 1.93 -7.07
C ALA A 114 -12.01 1.26 -6.63
N PHE A 115 -10.95 2.04 -6.39
CA PHE A 115 -9.68 1.49 -5.89
C PHE A 115 -9.82 0.91 -4.48
N GLU A 116 -10.44 1.66 -3.56
CA GLU A 116 -10.72 1.20 -2.20
C GLU A 116 -11.56 -0.08 -2.20
N GLN A 117 -12.64 -0.10 -2.97
CA GLN A 117 -13.50 -1.27 -3.10
C GLN A 117 -12.73 -2.47 -3.67
N CYS A 118 -11.92 -2.26 -4.72
CA CYS A 118 -11.11 -3.31 -5.31
C CYS A 118 -10.14 -3.92 -4.28
N VAL A 119 -9.44 -3.09 -3.50
CA VAL A 119 -8.58 -3.59 -2.41
C VAL A 119 -9.39 -4.38 -1.38
N ARG A 120 -10.55 -3.85 -0.96
CA ARG A 120 -11.42 -4.51 0.01
C ARG A 120 -11.90 -5.87 -0.49
N ASP A 121 -12.32 -5.96 -1.74
CA ASP A 121 -12.80 -7.19 -2.38
C ASP A 121 -11.67 -8.23 -2.40
N ILE A 122 -10.47 -7.86 -2.85
CA ILE A 122 -9.29 -8.74 -2.87
C ILE A 122 -9.02 -9.31 -1.48
N LEU A 123 -8.98 -8.45 -0.45
CA LEU A 123 -8.68 -8.89 0.92
C LEU A 123 -9.80 -9.77 1.51
N THR A 124 -11.06 -9.51 1.15
CA THR A 124 -12.22 -10.29 1.58
C THR A 124 -12.25 -11.67 0.91
N GLU A 125 -11.99 -11.74 -0.40
CA GLU A 125 -11.92 -12.98 -1.16
C GLU A 125 -10.85 -13.94 -0.62
N HIS A 126 -9.77 -13.40 -0.05
CA HIS A 126 -8.71 -14.17 0.58
C HIS A 126 -8.94 -14.44 2.08
N GLY A 127 -10.10 -14.05 2.64
CA GLY A 127 -10.44 -14.28 4.06
C GLY A 127 -9.60 -13.46 5.04
N LEU A 128 -8.98 -12.37 4.58
CA LEU A 128 -8.14 -11.48 5.37
C LEU A 128 -8.93 -10.33 6.00
N LEU A 129 -10.09 -9.99 5.43
CA LEU A 129 -11.09 -9.11 6.01
C LEU A 129 -12.43 -9.85 6.11
N ASP A 130 -13.26 -9.42 7.07
CA ASP A 130 -14.64 -9.90 7.17
C ASP A 130 -15.48 -9.34 6.02
N ALA A 131 -16.34 -10.17 5.45
CA ALA A 131 -17.31 -9.72 4.44
C ALA A 131 -18.30 -8.75 5.09
N GLN A 132 -18.39 -7.53 4.55
CA GLN A 132 -19.36 -6.51 4.96
C GLN A 132 -20.70 -6.64 4.24
#